data_AF-A0A4Q2XH96-F1
#
_entry.id   AF-A0A4Q2XH96-F1
#
_cell.length_a   1.000
_cell.length_b   1.000
_cell.length_c   1.000
_cell.angle_alpha   90.00
_cell.angle_beta   90.00
_cell.angle_gamma   90.00
#
_symmetry.space_group_name_H-M   'P 1'
#
loop_
_entity.id
_entity.type
_entity.pdbx_description
1 polymer ?
#
loop_
_entity_poly.entity_id
_entity_poly.type
_entity_poly.pdbx_seq_one_letter_code
_entity_poly.pdbx_strand_id
1 'polypeptide(L)'
;MKSAITLCQVPEAAAGPFVLRTPLPEAFATAAAIGFDAVELFLPGPDFVSVNEVKSLAEKHGLAIAAVGTGAGWLQQGLSLTDPSAEKREA
;
A
#
# COMPACT_ATOMS: atom_id res chain seq x y z
N MET A 1 -19.15 -7.87 8.07
CA MET A 1 -17.91 -7.07 8.15
C MET A 1 -16.88 -7.77 7.28
N LYS A 2 -16.10 -7.05 6.46
CA LYS A 2 -15.01 -7.63 5.64
C LYS A 2 -13.67 -7.34 6.29
N SER A 3 -12.78 -8.32 6.30
CA SER A 3 -11.43 -8.26 6.85
C SER A 3 -10.42 -7.74 5.80
N ALA A 4 -9.38 -7.03 6.25
CA ALA A 4 -8.31 -6.56 5.39
C ALA A 4 -6.95 -6.66 6.09
N ILE A 5 -5.89 -6.74 5.28
CA ILE A 5 -4.50 -6.74 5.75
C ILE A 5 -3.64 -5.81 4.89
N THR A 6 -2.71 -5.10 5.53
CA THR A 6 -1.82 -4.18 4.82
C THR A 6 -0.65 -4.89 4.16
N LEU A 7 -0.44 -4.60 2.87
CA LEU A 7 0.76 -4.96 2.10
C LEU A 7 1.66 -3.71 2.04
N CYS A 8 2.84 -3.80 2.64
CA CYS A 8 3.76 -2.67 2.76
C CYS A 8 5.02 -2.93 1.92
N GLN A 9 5.33 -2.00 1.00
CA GLN A 9 6.54 -2.02 0.17
C GLN A 9 7.47 -0.84 0.47
N VAL A 10 7.31 -0.21 1.64
CA VAL A 10 8.08 0.97 2.08
C VAL A 10 9.10 0.54 3.14
N PRO A 11 10.41 0.47 2.83
CA PRO A 11 11.43 0.04 3.77
C PRO A 11 11.51 0.90 5.04
N GLU A 12 11.33 2.22 4.92
CA GLU A 12 11.37 3.19 6.01
C GLU A 12 10.26 2.97 7.04
N ALA A 13 9.17 2.33 6.61
CA ALA A 13 8.05 1.96 7.47
C ALA A 13 8.33 0.69 8.30
N ALA A 14 9.59 0.25 8.40
CA ALA A 14 9.94 -1.03 9.03
C ALA A 14 9.58 -1.16 10.50
N ALA A 15 9.59 -0.06 11.23
CA ALA A 15 9.20 -0.03 12.64
C ALA A 15 7.68 0.04 12.83
N GLY A 16 6.91 0.23 11.75
CA GLY A 16 5.45 0.28 11.78
C GLY A 16 4.82 -1.12 11.90
N PRO A 17 3.53 -1.20 12.28
CA PRO A 17 2.81 -2.45 12.49
C PRO A 17 2.38 -3.13 11.17
N PHE A 18 3.22 -3.10 10.13
CA PHE A 18 2.88 -3.62 8.81
C PHE A 18 3.26 -5.09 8.68
N VAL A 19 2.27 -5.93 8.37
CA VAL A 19 2.38 -7.40 8.50
C VAL A 19 3.00 -8.05 7.26
N LEU A 20 2.50 -7.73 6.06
CA LEU A 20 2.99 -8.36 4.82
C LEU A 20 3.95 -7.44 4.08
N ARG A 21 5.23 -7.83 4.03
CA ARG A 21 6.33 -7.04 3.45
C ARG A 21 7.11 -7.77 2.36
N THR A 22 6.63 -8.96 1.98
CA THR A 22 7.13 -9.71 0.83
C THR A 22 6.76 -9.00 -0.48
N PRO A 23 7.39 -9.31 -1.62
CA PRO A 23 7.02 -8.73 -2.91
C PRO A 23 5.52 -8.88 -3.19
N LEU A 24 4.92 -7.89 -3.87
CA LEU A 24 3.46 -7.83 -4.04
C LEU A 24 2.79 -9.15 -4.47
N PRO A 25 3.26 -9.89 -5.50
CA PRO A 25 2.61 -11.14 -5.89
C PRO A 25 2.55 -12.17 -4.76
N GLU A 26 3.61 -12.26 -3.95
CA GLU A 26 3.66 -13.14 -2.79
C GLU A 26 2.74 -12.63 -1.67
N ALA A 27 2.77 -11.33 -1.39
CA ALA A 27 1.95 -10.71 -0.35
C ALA A 27 0.43 -10.88 -0.63
N PHE A 28 0.00 -10.71 -1.89
CA PHE A 28 -1.38 -11.00 -2.32
C PHE A 28 -1.73 -12.49 -2.14
N ALA A 29 -0.83 -13.39 -2.55
CA ALA A 29 -1.03 -14.82 -2.38
C ALA A 29 -1.15 -15.22 -0.90
N THR A 30 -0.30 -14.66 -0.03
CA THR A 30 -0.34 -14.88 1.42
C THR A 30 -1.63 -14.35 2.03
N ALA A 31 -2.08 -13.14 1.68
CA ALA A 31 -3.33 -12.57 2.19
C ALA A 31 -4.55 -13.45 1.86
N ALA A 32 -4.63 -13.93 0.61
CA ALA A 32 -5.69 -14.84 0.19
C ALA A 32 -5.61 -16.20 0.89
N ALA A 33 -4.40 -16.76 1.05
CA ALA A 33 -4.20 -18.04 1.73
C ALA A 33 -4.59 -18.00 3.22
N ILE A 34 -4.44 -16.85 3.88
CA ILE A 34 -4.89 -16.64 5.26
C ILE A 34 -6.42 -16.49 5.34
N GLY A 35 -7.07 -16.06 4.24
CA GLY A 35 -8.53 -15.91 4.16
C GLY A 35 -9.04 -14.49 4.37
N PHE A 36 -8.22 -13.47 4.12
CA PHE A 36 -8.68 -12.08 4.11
C PHE A 36 -9.61 -11.78 2.92
N ASP A 37 -10.55 -10.85 3.09
CA ASP A 37 -11.45 -10.42 2.00
C ASP A 37 -10.83 -9.34 1.10
N ALA A 38 -9.85 -8.60 1.63
CA ALA A 38 -9.27 -7.44 0.97
C ALA A 38 -7.84 -7.16 1.44
N VAL A 39 -7.16 -6.26 0.73
CA VAL A 39 -5.84 -5.74 1.09
C VAL A 39 -5.80 -4.22 1.11
N GLU A 40 -4.94 -3.68 1.95
CA GLU A 40 -4.60 -2.24 1.97
C GLU A 40 -3.21 -2.07 1.38
N LEU A 41 -3.03 -1.11 0.48
CA LEU A 41 -1.75 -0.89 -0.20
C LEU A 41 -0.99 0.25 0.46
N PHE A 42 0.23 -0.01 0.94
CA PHE A 42 1.15 1.01 1.42
C PHE A 42 2.45 0.93 0.64
N LEU A 43 2.55 1.76 -0.40
CA LEU A 43 3.58 1.66 -1.46
C LEU A 43 4.46 2.92 -1.48
N PRO A 44 5.69 2.85 -2.02
CA PRO A 44 6.60 4.01 -2.10
C PRO A 44 6.03 5.22 -2.85
N GLY A 45 5.20 5.00 -3.87
CA GLY A 45 4.60 6.06 -4.67
C GLY A 45 3.71 5.51 -5.80
N PRO A 46 3.06 6.39 -6.57
CA PRO A 46 2.12 6.00 -7.62
C PRO A 46 2.77 5.23 -8.77
N ASP A 47 4.05 5.48 -9.04
CA ASP A 47 4.79 4.87 -10.16
C ASP A 47 5.44 3.53 -9.80
N PHE A 48 5.32 3.08 -8.54
CA PHE A 48 5.95 1.83 -8.09
C PHE A 48 5.38 0.59 -8.77
N VAL A 49 4.06 0.58 -9.03
CA VAL A 49 3.34 -0.53 -9.66
C VAL A 49 2.18 0.03 -10.48
N SER A 50 1.92 -0.57 -11.64
CA SER A 50 0.81 -0.11 -12.47
C SER A 50 -0.54 -0.50 -11.86
N VAL A 51 -1.57 0.34 -12.06
CA VAL A 51 -2.95 0.03 -11.65
C VAL A 51 -3.45 -1.29 -12.25
N ASN A 52 -3.07 -1.60 -13.49
CA ASN A 52 -3.46 -2.84 -14.15
C ASN A 52 -2.85 -4.08 -13.50
N GLU A 53 -1.61 -3.99 -13.04
CA GLU A 53 -0.95 -5.07 -12.32
C GLU A 53 -1.60 -5.31 -10.96
N VAL A 54 -1.91 -4.24 -10.22
CA VAL A 54 -2.66 -4.34 -8.96
C VAL A 54 -4.02 -5.01 -9.17
N LYS A 55 -4.77 -4.59 -10.19
CA LYS A 55 -6.07 -5.20 -10.54
C LYS A 55 -5.91 -6.69 -10.89
N SER A 56 -4.90 -7.02 -11.69
CA SER A 56 -4.62 -8.39 -12.10
C SER A 56 -4.30 -9.29 -10.91
N LEU A 57 -3.50 -8.80 -9.95
CA LEU A 57 -3.18 -9.52 -8.71
C LEU A 57 -4.42 -9.69 -7.82
N ALA A 58 -5.20 -8.62 -7.65
CA ALA A 58 -6.44 -8.64 -6.87
C ALA A 58 -7.45 -9.65 -7.43
N GLU A 59 -7.70 -9.61 -8.74
CA GLU A 59 -8.60 -10.55 -9.43
C GLU A 59 -8.11 -12.00 -9.34
N LYS A 60 -6.82 -12.23 -9.60
CA LYS A 60 -6.20 -13.57 -9.53
C LYS A 60 -6.39 -14.23 -8.16
N HIS A 61 -6.37 -13.44 -7.09
CA HIS A 61 -6.44 -13.92 -5.71
C HIS A 61 -7.81 -13.72 -5.05
N GLY A 62 -8.79 -13.19 -5.76
CA GLY A 62 -10.14 -12.94 -5.23
C GLY A 62 -10.20 -11.90 -4.12
N LEU A 63 -9.23 -10.98 -4.07
CA LEU A 63 -9.09 -9.96 -3.02
C LEU A 63 -9.61 -8.62 -3.51
N ALA A 64 -10.34 -7.88 -2.67
CA ALA A 64 -10.65 -6.48 -2.94
C ALA A 64 -9.48 -5.55 -2.53
N ILE A 65 -9.47 -4.32 -3.05
CA ILE A 65 -8.61 -3.25 -2.52
C ILE A 65 -9.42 -2.42 -1.53
N ALA A 66 -9.09 -2.50 -0.25
CA ALA A 66 -9.81 -1.80 0.82
C ALA A 66 -9.36 -0.34 0.96
N ALA A 67 -8.06 -0.08 0.81
CA ALA A 67 -7.48 1.24 0.98
C ALA A 67 -6.14 1.38 0.25
N VAL A 68 -5.73 2.63 0.00
CA VAL A 68 -4.40 3.01 -0.46
C VAL A 68 -3.86 4.08 0.49
N GLY A 69 -2.76 3.78 1.18
CA GLY A 69 -2.10 4.69 2.10
C GLY A 69 -1.00 5.49 1.41
N THR A 70 -0.97 6.80 1.67
CA THR A 70 -0.03 7.76 1.06
C THR A 70 1.09 8.22 1.99
N GLY A 71 1.19 7.62 3.19
CA GLY A 71 2.17 8.03 4.22
C GLY A 71 3.64 7.91 3.78
N ALA A 72 3.93 7.12 2.74
CA ALA A 72 5.26 7.05 2.14
C ALA A 72 5.75 8.41 1.62
N GLY A 73 4.85 9.26 1.10
CA GLY A 73 5.19 10.61 0.64
C GLY A 73 5.73 11.49 1.76
N TRP A 74 5.19 11.36 2.97
CA TRP A 74 5.75 12.04 4.14
C TRP A 74 7.09 11.42 4.57
N LEU A 75 7.17 10.09 4.67
CA LEU A 75 8.38 9.39 5.13
C LEU A 75 9.60 9.59 4.22
N GLN A 76 9.40 9.53 2.91
CA GLN A 76 10.48 9.53 1.93
C GLN A 76 10.77 10.93 1.35
N GLN A 77 9.74 11.77 1.23
CA GLN A 77 9.83 13.05 0.51
C GLN A 77 9.46 14.26 1.38
N GLY A 78 9.01 14.04 2.63
CA GLY A 78 8.60 15.12 3.53
C GLY A 78 7.34 15.87 3.06
N LEU A 79 6.51 15.25 2.21
CA LEU A 79 5.26 15.84 1.74
C LEU A 79 4.30 16.03 2.91
N SER A 80 3.66 17.19 2.97
CA SER A 80 2.70 17.51 4.03
C SER A 80 1.62 18.44 3.49
N LEU A 81 0.37 18.00 3.60
CA LEU A 81 -0.80 18.79 3.23
C LEU A 81 -1.00 20.03 4.11
N THR A 82 -0.28 20.11 5.24
CA THR A 82 -0.30 21.24 6.16
C THR A 82 1.08 21.90 6.29
N ASP A 83 1.98 21.71 5.32
CA ASP A 83 3.26 22.42 5.29
C ASP A 83 3.02 23.93 5.19
N PRO A 84 3.80 24.80 5.88
CA PRO A 84 3.68 26.24 5.71
C PRO A 84 3.94 26.71 4.26
N SER A 85 4.81 26.03 3.50
CA SER A 85 5.08 26.32 2.10
C SER A 85 3.93 25.84 1.20
N ALA A 86 3.40 26.71 0.34
CA ALA A 86 2.38 26.34 -0.64
C ALA A 86 2.90 25.33 -1.67
N GLU A 87 4.13 25.52 -2.14
CA GLU A 87 4.78 24.63 -3.11
C GLU A 87 4.83 23.19 -2.59
N LYS A 88 5.13 22.98 -1.31
CA LYS A 88 5.16 21.64 -0.70
C LYS A 88 3.78 21.01 -0.52
N ARG A 89 2.72 21.82 -0.44
CA ARG A 89 1.34 21.31 -0.38
C ARG A 89 0.81 20.91 -1.76
N GLU A 90 1.37 21.50 -2.82
CA GLU A 90 0.97 21.29 -4.23
C GLU A 90 1.85 20.27 -4.97
N ALA A 91 2.97 19.85 -4.38
CA ALA A 91 3.93 18.90 -4.93
C ALA A 91 3.38 17.48 -5.12
#